data_AF-A0A952SMK1-F1
#
_entry.id   AF-A0A952SMK1-F1
#
_cell.length_a   1.000
_cell.length_b   1.000
_cell.length_c   1.000
_cell.angle_alpha   90.00
_cell.angle_beta   90.00
_cell.angle_gamma   90.00
#
_symmetry.space_group_name_H-M   'P 1'
#
loop_
_entity.id
_entity.type
_entity.pdbx_description
1 polymer ?
#
loop_
_entity_poly.entity_id
_entity_poly.type
_entity_poly.pdbx_seq_one_letter_code
_entity_poly.pdbx_strand_id
1 'polypeptide(L)'
;MKNVLAWIKARILIVALSVLMLAMLPTAFIISGKLNKDLRERQTKAFNDEKSRINRAAKVDYKLPRISASESDAALSESRPPNDFVTTWYAEQREARLAQAERVAAATLTLNRAEHGPLIDTFPPPRRSDDRTVGRRAAVDLARAITGQGRGASGRSAYDTLFERFGAGMPPSRQSVARAVADYETRELDAIQNRAPGGRVTPEARDTLSKQLVDRRLSEYRRHAEQFSFYGSSASLFAPQQLGQAPGQRPGSSDARPTSPFLAAIPERPTVEEAYIWQWDYWIVSDLLRAVARANRDQTGDATPVRLSVVKRVESISIDAFNMPRAQSLGDMGADAGMDMMGGFGDMRGSQPAAGGELTAPRVTLTGRSGSSVFDIRHARIVVIASSERLPVFLNAIKTTNLMTVTDLDIERIDVYNDLRDGFFYGDEHVVRATIEVETVWLRDWTRNFMPDAVRTAFGITD
;
A
#
# COMPACT_ATOMS: atom_id res chain seq x y z
N MET A 1 -50.66 -69.13 -64.70
CA MET A 1 -50.44 -68.55 -63.35
C MET A 1 -51.34 -69.13 -62.26
N LYS A 2 -52.61 -69.51 -62.50
CA LYS A 2 -53.49 -70.10 -61.46
C LYS A 2 -52.95 -71.39 -60.82
N ASN A 3 -52.26 -72.25 -61.58
CA ASN A 3 -51.74 -73.53 -61.08
C ASN A 3 -50.53 -73.38 -60.14
N VAL A 4 -49.71 -72.34 -60.33
CA VAL A 4 -48.58 -72.02 -59.43
C VAL A 4 -49.09 -71.50 -58.08
N LEU A 5 -50.15 -70.67 -58.11
CA LEU A 5 -50.78 -70.11 -56.91
C LEU A 5 -51.49 -71.17 -56.05
N ALA A 6 -52.15 -72.15 -56.68
CA ALA A 6 -52.75 -73.29 -55.97
C ALA A 6 -51.69 -74.19 -55.31
N TRP A 7 -50.57 -74.41 -56.00
CA TRP A 7 -49.43 -75.17 -55.49
C TRP A 7 -48.76 -74.49 -54.29
N ILE A 8 -48.54 -73.17 -54.38
CA ILE A 8 -48.01 -72.35 -53.28
C ILE A 8 -48.95 -72.40 -52.06
N LYS A 9 -50.27 -72.33 -52.25
CA LYS A 9 -51.24 -72.42 -51.15
C LYS A 9 -51.27 -73.80 -50.48
N ALA A 10 -51.15 -74.88 -51.26
CA ALA A 10 -51.12 -76.25 -50.72
C ALA A 10 -49.80 -76.57 -49.98
N ARG A 11 -48.72 -75.85 -50.30
CA ARG A 11 -47.36 -76.08 -49.78
C ARG A 11 -46.79 -74.81 -49.13
N ILE A 12 -47.66 -74.04 -48.49
CA ILE A 12 -47.33 -72.70 -47.96
C ILE A 12 -46.18 -72.76 -46.95
N LEU A 13 -46.09 -73.86 -46.20
CA LEU A 13 -45.00 -74.13 -45.26
C LEU A 13 -43.64 -74.23 -45.97
N ILE A 14 -43.58 -74.93 -47.12
CA ILE A 14 -42.33 -75.11 -47.89
C ILE A 14 -41.90 -73.77 -48.52
N VAL A 15 -42.85 -73.00 -49.05
CA VAL A 15 -42.57 -71.69 -49.64
C VAL A 15 -42.14 -70.68 -48.58
N ALA A 16 -42.80 -70.67 -47.42
CA ALA A 16 -42.43 -69.83 -46.28
C ALA A 16 -41.02 -70.17 -45.76
N LEU A 17 -40.70 -71.47 -45.61
CA LEU A 17 -39.37 -71.92 -45.19
C LEU A 17 -38.29 -71.60 -46.23
N SER A 18 -38.60 -71.68 -47.52
CA SER A 18 -37.66 -71.36 -48.60
C SER A 18 -37.36 -69.86 -48.68
N VAL A 19 -38.38 -69.01 -48.53
CA VAL A 19 -38.22 -67.55 -48.45
C VAL A 19 -37.48 -67.17 -47.17
N LEU A 20 -37.76 -67.83 -46.04
CA LEU A 20 -37.04 -67.64 -44.79
C LEU A 20 -35.55 -68.00 -44.94
N MET A 21 -35.22 -69.13 -45.57
CA MET A 21 -33.82 -69.52 -45.83
C MET A 21 -33.10 -68.50 -46.75
N LEU A 22 -33.76 -68.05 -47.82
CA LEU A 22 -33.20 -67.06 -48.74
C LEU A 22 -33.05 -65.68 -48.08
N ALA A 23 -33.94 -65.29 -47.17
CA ALA A 23 -33.87 -64.03 -46.43
C ALA A 23 -32.89 -64.08 -45.25
N MET A 24 -32.69 -65.25 -44.63
CA MET A 24 -31.74 -65.47 -43.53
C MET A 24 -30.29 -65.25 -43.95
N LEU A 25 -29.90 -65.61 -45.18
CA LEU A 25 -28.51 -65.46 -45.64
C LEU A 25 -28.06 -63.98 -45.74
N PRO A 26 -28.78 -63.07 -46.42
CA PRO A 26 -28.44 -61.65 -46.44
C PRO A 26 -28.56 -60.98 -45.06
N THR A 27 -29.59 -61.34 -44.28
CA THR A 27 -29.79 -60.74 -42.95
C THR A 27 -28.71 -61.19 -41.96
N ALA A 28 -28.29 -62.46 -41.99
CA ALA A 28 -27.16 -62.95 -41.21
C ALA A 28 -25.85 -62.25 -41.60
N PHE A 29 -25.63 -61.96 -42.89
CA PHE A 29 -24.46 -61.20 -43.34
C PHE A 29 -24.47 -59.75 -42.83
N ILE A 30 -25.62 -59.07 -42.88
CA ILE A 30 -25.76 -57.69 -42.38
C ILE A 30 -25.61 -57.64 -40.86
N ILE A 31 -26.22 -58.58 -40.13
CA ILE A 31 -26.11 -58.68 -38.67
C ILE A 31 -24.67 -59.00 -38.26
N SER A 32 -24.01 -59.93 -38.95
CA SER A 32 -22.59 -60.24 -38.74
C SER A 32 -21.70 -59.02 -39.01
N GLY A 33 -21.98 -58.27 -40.09
CA GLY A 33 -21.27 -57.04 -40.42
C GLY A 33 -21.42 -55.95 -39.34
N LYS A 34 -22.63 -55.76 -38.80
CA LYS A 34 -22.88 -54.83 -37.69
C LYS A 34 -22.21 -55.28 -36.40
N LEU A 35 -22.33 -56.55 -36.02
CA LEU A 35 -21.68 -57.09 -34.81
C LEU A 35 -20.16 -56.97 -34.89
N ASN A 36 -19.57 -57.22 -36.07
CA ASN A 36 -18.13 -57.12 -36.28
C ASN A 36 -17.66 -55.64 -36.27
N LYS A 37 -18.47 -54.73 -36.83
CA LYS A 37 -18.22 -53.28 -36.75
C LYS A 37 -18.29 -52.78 -35.30
N ASP A 38 -19.32 -53.17 -34.55
CA ASP A 38 -19.48 -52.79 -33.14
C ASP A 38 -18.35 -53.36 -32.27
N LEU A 39 -17.93 -54.61 -32.51
CA LEU A 39 -16.78 -55.22 -31.83
C LEU A 39 -15.49 -54.45 -32.13
N ARG A 40 -15.24 -54.08 -33.39
CA ARG A 40 -14.08 -53.28 -33.78
C ARG A 40 -14.12 -51.89 -33.15
N GLU A 41 -15.27 -51.23 -33.13
CA GLU A 41 -15.42 -49.91 -32.52
C GLU A 41 -15.20 -49.96 -31.00
N ARG A 42 -15.77 -50.96 -30.31
CA ARG A 42 -15.54 -51.16 -28.87
C ARG A 42 -14.09 -51.45 -28.54
N GLN A 43 -13.43 -52.32 -29.32
CA GLN A 43 -12.01 -52.62 -29.13
C GLN A 43 -11.12 -51.42 -29.44
N THR A 44 -11.41 -50.66 -30.50
CA THR A 44 -10.65 -49.44 -30.86
C THR A 44 -10.83 -48.36 -29.79
N LYS A 45 -12.05 -48.19 -29.27
CA LYS A 45 -12.32 -47.25 -28.17
C LYS A 45 -11.61 -47.68 -26.89
N ALA A 46 -11.73 -48.94 -26.49
CA ALA A 46 -11.03 -49.48 -25.32
C ALA A 46 -9.50 -49.34 -25.45
N PHE A 47 -8.94 -49.66 -26.62
CA PHE A 47 -7.52 -49.48 -26.90
C PHE A 47 -7.09 -48.02 -26.83
N ASN A 48 -7.85 -47.09 -27.43
CA ASN A 48 -7.55 -45.67 -27.39
C ASN A 48 -7.68 -45.09 -25.97
N ASP A 49 -8.67 -45.55 -25.21
CA ASP A 49 -8.87 -45.17 -23.81
C ASP A 49 -7.69 -45.66 -22.96
N GLU A 50 -7.30 -46.93 -23.08
CA GLU A 50 -6.14 -47.52 -22.40
C GLU A 50 -4.83 -46.82 -22.80
N LYS A 51 -4.60 -46.63 -24.09
CA LYS A 51 -3.46 -45.90 -24.64
C LYS A 51 -3.41 -44.45 -24.14
N SER A 52 -4.55 -43.77 -24.02
CA SER A 52 -4.63 -42.42 -23.47
C SER A 52 -4.32 -42.40 -21.97
N ARG A 53 -4.70 -43.43 -21.21
CA ARG A 53 -4.38 -43.55 -19.78
C ARG A 53 -2.90 -43.82 -19.59
N ILE A 54 -2.31 -44.73 -20.38
CA ILE A 54 -0.88 -45.00 -20.36
C ILE A 54 -0.11 -43.74 -20.76
N ASN A 55 -0.52 -43.03 -21.83
CA ASN A 55 0.14 -41.79 -22.24
C ASN A 55 0.01 -40.65 -21.22
N ARG A 56 -1.07 -40.62 -20.42
CA ARG A 56 -1.23 -39.65 -19.31
C ARG A 56 -0.41 -40.04 -18.10
N ALA A 57 -0.39 -41.33 -17.74
CA ALA A 57 0.42 -41.86 -16.64
C ALA A 57 1.92 -41.80 -16.95
N ALA A 58 2.29 -41.86 -18.23
CA ALA A 58 3.66 -41.77 -18.71
C ALA A 58 4.13 -40.33 -18.96
N LYS A 59 3.40 -39.30 -18.49
CA LYS A 59 3.84 -37.90 -18.55
C LYS A 59 3.81 -37.30 -17.14
N VAL A 60 4.91 -36.68 -16.76
CA VAL A 60 5.04 -35.89 -15.54
C VAL A 60 5.09 -34.43 -15.95
N ASP A 61 4.22 -33.62 -15.33
CA ASP A 61 4.23 -32.17 -15.51
C ASP A 61 5.19 -31.55 -14.49
N TYR A 62 6.33 -31.10 -14.97
CA TYR A 62 7.34 -30.40 -14.18
C TYR A 62 7.00 -28.92 -14.15
N LYS A 63 6.70 -28.37 -12.97
CA LYS A 63 6.35 -26.95 -12.78
C LYS A 63 7.28 -26.28 -11.78
N LEU A 64 7.91 -25.19 -12.19
CA LEU A 64 8.69 -24.33 -11.32
C LEU A 64 7.84 -23.17 -10.78
N PRO A 65 8.01 -22.78 -9.51
CA PRO A 65 7.32 -21.63 -8.95
C PRO A 65 7.81 -20.35 -9.64
N ARG A 66 6.84 -19.47 -9.96
CA ARG A 66 7.11 -18.11 -10.42
C ARG A 66 7.64 -17.28 -9.27
N ILE A 67 8.74 -16.56 -9.50
CA ILE A 67 9.29 -15.61 -8.52
C ILE A 67 8.97 -14.16 -8.91
N SER A 68 8.80 -13.91 -10.21
CA SER A 68 8.48 -12.58 -10.74
C SER A 68 7.28 -12.63 -11.68
N ALA A 69 6.49 -11.56 -11.68
CA ALA A 69 5.40 -11.36 -12.62
C ALA A 69 5.88 -11.31 -14.09
N SER A 70 7.15 -11.02 -14.33
CA SER A 70 7.76 -11.00 -15.66
C SER A 70 8.07 -12.39 -16.23
N GLU A 71 8.05 -13.45 -15.41
CA GLU A 71 8.29 -14.81 -15.90
C GLU A 71 6.99 -15.39 -16.49
N SER A 72 7.02 -15.91 -17.71
CA SER A 72 5.84 -16.54 -18.34
C SER A 72 5.63 -17.98 -17.85
N ASP A 73 4.37 -18.38 -17.64
CA ASP A 73 4.00 -19.74 -17.19
C ASP A 73 4.47 -20.83 -18.18
N ALA A 74 4.48 -20.50 -19.47
CA ALA A 74 4.90 -21.41 -20.54
C ALA A 74 6.41 -21.75 -20.48
N ALA A 75 7.23 -20.87 -19.91
CA ALA A 75 8.66 -21.12 -19.72
C ALA A 75 8.98 -21.94 -18.45
N LEU A 76 7.98 -22.14 -17.57
CA LEU A 76 8.15 -22.73 -16.24
C LEU A 76 7.45 -24.10 -16.09
N SER A 77 6.74 -24.55 -17.13
CA SER A 77 6.04 -25.83 -17.14
C SER A 77 6.46 -26.66 -18.33
N GLU A 78 6.89 -27.90 -18.10
CA GLU A 78 7.18 -28.85 -19.16
C GLU A 78 6.57 -30.23 -18.86
N SER A 79 5.88 -30.80 -19.85
CA SER A 79 5.26 -32.12 -19.76
C SER A 79 6.10 -33.12 -20.55
N ARG A 80 6.75 -34.06 -19.87
CA ARG A 80 7.56 -35.10 -20.54
C ARG A 80 7.51 -36.42 -19.77
N PRO A 81 7.96 -37.54 -20.37
CA PRO A 81 8.03 -38.80 -19.65
C PRO A 81 8.94 -38.74 -18.42
N PRO A 82 8.63 -39.48 -17.34
CA PRO A 82 9.44 -39.52 -16.14
C PRO A 82 10.89 -39.86 -16.49
N ASN A 83 11.81 -38.97 -16.12
CA ASN A 83 13.24 -39.14 -16.26
C ASN A 83 13.90 -38.70 -14.96
N ASP A 84 14.71 -39.57 -14.37
CA ASP A 84 15.34 -39.31 -13.06
C ASP A 84 16.21 -38.06 -13.08
N PHE A 85 17.01 -37.86 -14.13
CA PHE A 85 17.85 -36.67 -14.27
C PHE A 85 17.02 -35.39 -14.32
N VAL A 86 15.92 -35.40 -15.08
CA VAL A 86 15.03 -34.24 -15.19
C VAL A 86 14.32 -33.98 -13.87
N THR A 87 13.85 -35.04 -13.21
CA THR A 87 13.15 -34.94 -11.93
C THR A 87 14.04 -34.35 -10.85
N THR A 88 15.28 -34.84 -10.73
CA THR A 88 16.28 -34.29 -9.80
C THR A 88 16.60 -32.84 -10.14
N TRP A 89 16.83 -32.50 -11.41
CA TRP A 89 17.09 -31.11 -11.82
C TRP A 89 15.93 -30.17 -11.46
N TYR A 90 14.67 -30.54 -11.72
CA TYR A 90 13.52 -29.71 -11.35
C TYR A 90 13.32 -29.61 -9.83
N ALA A 91 13.63 -30.67 -9.08
CA ALA A 91 13.61 -30.62 -7.61
C ALA A 91 14.65 -29.61 -7.08
N GLU A 92 15.88 -29.68 -7.57
CA GLU A 92 16.96 -28.74 -7.24
C GLU A 92 16.60 -27.29 -7.63
N GLN A 93 16.08 -27.08 -8.85
CA GLN A 93 15.66 -25.75 -9.30
C GLN A 93 14.50 -25.20 -8.47
N ARG A 94 13.54 -26.05 -8.09
CA ARG A 94 12.43 -25.66 -7.22
C ARG A 94 12.93 -25.25 -5.85
N GLU A 95 13.84 -26.02 -5.26
CA GLU A 95 14.45 -25.71 -3.97
C GLU A 95 15.24 -24.41 -4.01
N ALA A 96 16.10 -24.22 -5.03
CA ALA A 96 16.86 -22.99 -5.22
C ALA A 96 15.95 -21.76 -5.39
N ARG A 97 14.84 -21.91 -6.13
CA ARG A 97 13.83 -20.87 -6.31
C ARG A 97 13.08 -20.54 -5.03
N LEU A 98 12.69 -21.56 -4.25
CA LEU A 98 12.07 -21.35 -2.94
C LEU A 98 13.03 -20.64 -1.98
N ALA A 99 14.30 -21.07 -1.92
CA ALA A 99 15.32 -20.41 -1.11
C ALA A 99 15.58 -18.96 -1.55
N GLN A 100 15.48 -18.66 -2.85
CA GLN A 100 15.54 -17.28 -3.33
C GLN A 100 14.32 -16.46 -2.89
N ALA A 101 13.11 -17.02 -3.04
CA ALA A 101 11.87 -16.37 -2.61
C ALA A 101 11.87 -16.11 -1.11
N GLU A 102 12.33 -17.06 -0.29
CA GLU A 102 12.49 -16.91 1.16
C GLU A 102 13.49 -15.82 1.53
N ARG A 103 14.65 -15.75 0.85
CA ARG A 103 15.62 -14.66 1.06
C ARG A 103 15.03 -13.30 0.75
N VAL A 104 14.29 -13.17 -0.35
CA VAL A 104 13.62 -11.91 -0.71
C VAL A 104 12.53 -11.57 0.30
N ALA A 105 11.72 -12.55 0.71
CA ALA A 105 10.68 -12.37 1.72
C ALA A 105 11.27 -11.92 3.07
N ALA A 106 12.36 -12.56 3.53
CA ALA A 106 13.05 -12.20 4.76
C ALA A 106 13.65 -10.79 4.68
N ALA A 107 14.34 -10.45 3.58
CA ALA A 107 14.88 -9.10 3.38
C ALA A 107 13.76 -8.04 3.33
N THR A 108 12.63 -8.39 2.70
CA THR A 108 11.45 -7.52 2.62
C THR A 108 10.80 -7.33 3.99
N LEU A 109 10.75 -8.38 4.81
CA LEU A 109 10.27 -8.31 6.19
C LEU A 109 11.18 -7.44 7.06
N THR A 110 12.50 -7.61 6.94
CA THR A 110 13.47 -6.77 7.64
C THR A 110 13.36 -5.31 7.23
N LEU A 111 13.24 -5.03 5.92
CA LEU A 111 13.03 -3.67 5.41
C LEU A 111 11.71 -3.07 5.90
N ASN A 112 10.62 -3.85 5.90
CA ASN A 112 9.30 -3.36 6.28
C ASN A 112 9.15 -3.11 7.77
N ARG A 113 9.75 -3.96 8.59
CA ARG A 113 9.82 -3.78 10.04
C ARG A 113 10.79 -2.67 10.42
N ALA A 114 11.97 -2.59 9.79
CA ALA A 114 13.01 -1.59 10.05
C ALA A 114 13.11 -1.19 11.54
N GLU A 115 13.01 0.12 11.82
CA GLU A 115 13.04 0.69 13.18
C GLU A 115 11.65 0.85 13.80
N HIS A 116 10.62 0.17 13.27
CA HIS A 116 9.26 0.25 13.78
C HIS A 116 9.14 -0.53 15.10
N GLY A 117 9.40 0.19 16.19
CA GLY A 117 9.10 -0.22 17.55
C GLY A 117 7.82 0.46 18.08
N PRO A 118 7.28 -0.05 19.20
CA PRO A 118 6.22 0.66 19.89
C PRO A 118 6.75 1.97 20.48
N LEU A 119 5.91 3.00 20.49
CA LEU A 119 6.23 4.31 21.07
C LEU A 119 6.40 4.26 22.59
N ILE A 120 5.74 3.29 23.23
CA ILE A 120 5.79 3.06 24.67
C ILE A 120 5.97 1.57 24.93
N ASP A 121 6.69 1.22 25.99
CA ASP A 121 6.98 -0.17 26.34
C ASP A 121 5.71 -0.97 26.73
N THR A 122 4.65 -0.27 27.11
CA THR A 122 3.37 -0.87 27.52
C THR A 122 2.45 -1.20 26.33
N PHE A 123 2.88 -0.94 25.09
CA PHE A 123 2.11 -1.23 23.88
C PHE A 123 2.78 -2.31 23.01
N PRO A 124 2.03 -3.33 22.54
CA PRO A 124 0.62 -3.58 22.79
C PRO A 124 0.40 -4.09 24.23
N PRO A 125 -0.81 -3.92 24.80
CA PRO A 125 -1.12 -4.51 26.09
C PRO A 125 -1.07 -6.05 26.02
N PRO A 126 -0.84 -6.74 27.15
CA PRO A 126 -0.77 -8.20 27.20
C PRO A 126 -2.07 -8.85 26.72
N ARG A 127 -1.99 -9.84 25.81
CA ARG A 127 -3.17 -10.47 25.16
C ARG A 127 -4.18 -11.11 26.12
N ARG A 128 -3.75 -11.56 27.30
CA ARG A 128 -4.59 -12.27 28.29
C ARG A 128 -4.85 -11.48 29.56
N SER A 129 -4.64 -10.16 29.54
CA SER A 129 -5.10 -9.36 30.68
C SER A 129 -6.62 -9.24 30.59
N ASP A 130 -7.36 -10.01 31.40
CA ASP A 130 -8.80 -9.78 31.65
C ASP A 130 -9.07 -8.35 32.18
N ASP A 131 -8.01 -7.68 32.61
CA ASP A 131 -8.01 -6.33 33.11
C ASP A 131 -8.11 -5.28 31.97
N ARG A 132 -9.35 -4.90 31.64
CA ARG A 132 -9.66 -3.77 30.76
C ARG A 132 -8.95 -2.47 31.14
N THR A 133 -8.52 -2.31 32.39
CA THR A 133 -7.81 -1.11 32.82
C THR A 133 -6.38 -1.05 32.28
N VAL A 134 -5.73 -2.19 32.06
CA VAL A 134 -4.37 -2.26 31.48
C VAL A 134 -4.39 -1.76 30.03
N GLY A 135 -5.32 -2.26 29.21
CA GLY A 135 -5.49 -1.81 27.82
C GLY A 135 -5.80 -0.31 27.74
N ARG A 136 -6.73 0.17 28.58
CA ARG A 136 -7.07 1.60 28.63
C ARG A 136 -5.87 2.46 29.06
N ARG A 137 -5.09 1.99 30.03
CA ARG A 137 -3.89 2.71 30.50
C ARG A 137 -2.84 2.80 29.41
N ALA A 138 -2.58 1.72 28.69
CA ALA A 138 -1.69 1.72 27.53
C ALA A 138 -2.17 2.69 26.44
N ALA A 139 -3.47 2.70 26.12
CA ALA A 139 -4.05 3.63 25.15
C ALA A 139 -3.89 5.11 25.58
N VAL A 140 -4.14 5.41 26.86
CA VAL A 140 -3.91 6.76 27.42
C VAL A 140 -2.44 7.13 27.38
N ASP A 141 -1.54 6.24 27.79
CA ASP A 141 -0.10 6.52 27.81
C ASP A 141 0.44 6.73 26.39
N LEU A 142 -0.09 6.03 25.40
CA LEU A 142 0.24 6.26 23.99
C LEU A 142 -0.28 7.63 23.51
N ALA A 143 -1.53 7.96 23.84
CA ALA A 143 -2.11 9.27 23.54
C ALA A 143 -1.28 10.41 24.13
N ARG A 144 -0.75 10.24 25.35
CA ARG A 144 0.15 11.19 26.00
C ARG A 144 1.48 11.32 25.28
N ALA A 145 2.09 10.21 24.86
CA ALA A 145 3.33 10.22 24.09
C ALA A 145 3.14 10.96 22.75
N ILE A 146 2.01 10.73 22.08
CA ILE A 146 1.71 11.34 20.77
C ILE A 146 1.40 12.84 20.91
N THR A 147 0.62 13.24 21.91
CA THR A 147 0.22 14.65 22.10
C THR A 147 1.26 15.48 22.85
N GLY A 148 2.22 14.83 23.51
CA GLY A 148 3.15 15.48 24.44
C GLY A 148 2.51 15.91 25.76
N GLN A 149 1.22 15.63 25.98
CA GLN A 149 0.50 15.99 27.20
C GLN A 149 0.75 14.92 28.28
N GLY A 150 1.78 15.08 29.12
CA GLY A 150 2.12 14.11 30.16
C GLY A 150 2.87 14.69 31.37
N ARG A 151 2.85 13.98 32.50
CA ARG A 151 3.49 14.37 33.77
C ARG A 151 5.03 14.14 33.80
N GLY A 152 5.65 13.69 32.71
CA GLY A 152 7.06 13.27 32.65
C GLY A 152 7.90 13.93 31.53
N ALA A 153 8.97 14.58 31.97
CA ALA A 153 10.26 14.94 31.36
C ALA A 153 10.41 15.89 30.15
N SER A 154 9.42 16.22 29.32
CA SER A 154 9.66 17.29 28.30
C SER A 154 8.45 18.06 27.79
N GLY A 155 7.24 17.53 27.92
CA GLY A 155 6.05 18.14 27.30
C GLY A 155 6.10 18.13 25.76
N ARG A 156 7.04 17.37 25.16
CA ARG A 156 7.24 17.31 23.72
C ARG A 156 6.49 16.12 23.14
N SER A 157 5.86 16.33 21.98
CA SER A 157 5.18 15.23 21.28
C SER A 157 6.18 14.25 20.67
N ALA A 158 5.76 13.01 20.49
CA ALA A 158 6.52 12.02 19.72
C ALA A 158 6.81 12.51 18.30
N TYR A 159 5.90 13.29 17.71
CA TYR A 159 6.09 13.91 16.41
C TYR A 159 7.15 15.02 16.42
N ASP A 160 7.19 15.89 17.43
CA ASP A 160 8.27 16.90 17.55
C ASP A 160 9.64 16.24 17.60
N THR A 161 9.76 15.17 18.39
CA THR A 161 10.99 14.39 18.50
C THR A 161 11.36 13.74 17.15
N LEU A 162 10.36 13.27 16.41
CA LEU A 162 10.55 12.65 15.10
C LEU A 162 11.03 13.66 14.05
N PHE A 163 10.41 14.84 13.98
CA PHE A 163 10.81 15.92 13.08
C PHE A 163 12.25 16.37 13.37
N GLU A 164 12.59 16.62 14.64
CA GLU A 164 13.96 16.98 15.04
C GLU A 164 14.97 15.88 14.70
N ARG A 165 14.64 14.60 14.97
CA ARG A 165 15.51 13.46 14.66
C ARG A 165 15.90 13.42 13.18
N PHE A 166 14.99 13.82 12.29
CA PHE A 166 15.24 13.85 10.85
C PHE A 166 15.82 15.18 10.35
N GLY A 167 16.17 16.10 11.25
CA GLY A 167 16.81 17.37 10.91
C GLY A 167 15.84 18.45 10.48
N ALA A 168 14.58 18.38 10.91
CA ALA A 168 13.62 19.46 10.69
C ALA A 168 13.89 20.65 11.64
N GLY A 169 13.55 21.84 11.18
CA GLY A 169 13.49 23.03 12.02
C GLY A 169 12.47 24.05 11.52
N MET A 170 12.27 25.11 12.30
CA MET A 170 11.43 26.25 11.88
C MET A 170 12.30 27.43 11.47
N PRO A 171 11.83 28.30 10.56
CA PRO A 171 12.53 29.55 10.26
C PRO A 171 12.62 30.42 11.52
N PRO A 172 13.59 31.36 11.58
CA PRO A 172 13.69 32.25 12.72
C PRO A 172 12.44 33.11 12.83
N SER A 173 11.99 33.35 14.06
CA SER A 173 10.82 34.19 14.30
C SER A 173 11.06 35.60 13.78
N ARG A 174 10.02 36.25 13.23
CA ARG A 174 10.12 37.63 12.75
C ARG A 174 10.64 38.60 13.82
N GLN A 175 10.30 38.35 15.09
CA GLN A 175 10.79 39.14 16.22
C GLN A 175 12.29 38.96 16.45
N SER A 176 12.81 37.73 16.36
CA SER A 176 14.24 37.48 16.54
C SER A 176 15.09 38.17 15.46
N VAL A 177 14.62 38.11 14.21
CA VAL A 177 15.29 38.75 13.07
C VAL A 177 15.19 40.28 13.18
N ALA A 178 14.02 40.81 13.54
CA ALA A 178 13.84 42.25 13.74
C ALA A 178 14.78 42.81 14.83
N ARG A 179 14.95 42.09 15.95
CA ARG A 179 15.92 42.48 17.00
C ARG A 179 17.36 42.46 16.47
N ALA A 180 17.77 41.38 15.80
CA ALA A 180 19.11 41.28 15.24
C ALA A 180 19.42 42.37 14.19
N VAL A 181 18.43 42.76 13.40
CA VAL A 181 18.55 43.86 12.41
C VAL A 181 18.60 45.21 13.11
N ALA A 182 17.75 45.47 14.12
CA ALA A 182 17.76 46.71 14.89
C ALA A 182 19.10 46.92 15.63
N ASP A 183 19.63 45.87 16.26
CA ASP A 183 20.93 45.92 16.95
C ASP A 183 22.09 46.20 15.98
N TYR A 184 21.97 45.77 14.72
CA TYR A 184 22.93 46.09 13.67
C TYR A 184 22.77 47.54 13.20
N GLU A 185 21.53 47.99 12.99
CA GLU A 185 21.20 49.35 12.58
C GLU A 185 21.74 50.39 13.57
N THR A 186 21.52 50.21 14.87
CA THR A 186 22.04 51.13 15.90
C THR A 186 23.56 51.25 15.85
N ARG A 187 24.26 50.11 15.75
CA ARG A 187 25.74 50.09 15.70
C ARG A 187 26.29 50.78 14.46
N GLU A 188 25.69 50.56 13.29
CA GLU A 188 26.14 51.20 12.05
C GLU A 188 25.80 52.70 12.04
N LEU A 189 24.64 53.10 12.56
CA LEU A 189 24.30 54.52 12.71
C LEU A 189 25.28 55.25 13.62
N ASP A 190 25.62 54.67 14.76
CA ASP A 190 26.64 55.22 15.67
C ASP A 190 28.00 55.31 14.96
N ALA A 191 28.39 54.28 14.20
CA ALA A 191 29.64 54.28 13.44
C ALA A 191 29.66 55.36 12.34
N ILE A 192 28.56 55.56 11.62
CA ILE A 192 28.42 56.59 10.58
C ILE A 192 28.47 57.99 11.20
N GLN A 193 27.74 58.22 12.30
CA GLN A 193 27.73 59.51 13.00
C GLN A 193 29.12 59.88 13.52
N ASN A 194 29.86 58.90 14.06
CA ASN A 194 31.22 59.12 14.56
C ASN A 194 32.24 59.39 13.44
N ARG A 195 32.00 58.94 12.21
CA ARG A 195 32.88 59.17 11.05
C ARG A 195 32.51 60.43 10.24
N ALA A 196 31.26 60.89 10.32
CA ALA A 196 30.77 62.00 9.52
C ALA A 196 31.23 63.37 10.08
N PRO A 197 31.79 64.28 9.25
CA PRO A 197 32.09 65.65 9.66
C PRO A 197 30.79 66.36 10.07
N GLY A 198 30.67 66.71 11.36
CA GLY A 198 29.47 67.36 11.91
C GLY A 198 28.32 66.41 12.30
N GLY A 199 28.56 65.09 12.36
CA GLY A 199 27.60 64.11 12.92
C GLY A 199 26.31 63.91 12.11
N ARG A 200 26.24 64.43 10.88
CA ARG A 200 25.04 64.33 10.02
C ARG A 200 25.13 63.12 9.09
N VAL A 201 24.11 62.27 9.13
CA VAL A 201 23.96 61.13 8.22
C VAL A 201 23.52 61.63 6.84
N THR A 202 24.35 61.43 5.81
CA THR A 202 24.03 61.84 4.43
C THR A 202 22.98 60.91 3.79
N PRO A 203 22.26 61.35 2.73
CA PRO A 203 21.33 60.49 2.00
C PRO A 203 21.99 59.21 1.45
N GLU A 204 23.21 59.31 0.93
CA GLU A 204 23.96 58.18 0.38
C GLU A 204 24.33 57.16 1.46
N ALA A 205 24.63 57.64 2.68
CA ALA A 205 24.88 56.78 3.82
C ALA A 205 23.61 56.02 4.25
N ARG A 206 22.42 56.66 4.16
CA ARG A 206 21.14 56.00 4.44
C ARG A 206 20.82 54.91 3.41
N ASP A 207 21.04 55.20 2.13
CA ASP A 207 20.83 54.20 1.06
C ASP A 207 21.76 53.00 1.24
N THR A 208 23.03 53.24 1.58
CA THR A 208 23.99 52.18 1.87
C THR A 208 23.58 51.36 3.09
N LEU A 209 23.16 52.02 4.18
CA LEU A 209 22.66 51.34 5.38
C LEU A 209 21.44 50.48 5.06
N SER A 210 20.49 50.98 4.26
CA SER A 210 19.30 50.20 3.88
C SER A 210 19.65 48.91 3.16
N LYS A 211 20.62 48.94 2.22
CA LYS A 211 21.13 47.74 1.54
C LYS A 211 21.78 46.78 2.54
N GLN A 212 22.61 47.30 3.44
CA GLN A 212 23.25 46.50 4.48
C GLN A 212 22.24 45.84 5.44
N LEU A 213 21.13 46.52 5.78
CA LEU A 213 20.07 45.95 6.62
C LEU A 213 19.33 44.81 5.90
N VAL A 214 19.08 44.96 4.59
CA VAL A 214 18.50 43.88 3.77
C VAL A 214 19.45 42.68 3.72
N ASP A 215 20.74 42.92 3.45
CA ASP A 215 21.77 41.86 3.43
C ASP A 215 21.91 41.19 4.80
N ARG A 216 21.87 41.97 5.89
CA ARG A 216 21.89 41.45 7.25
C ARG A 216 20.69 40.56 7.51
N ARG A 217 19.48 41.00 7.17
CA ARG A 217 18.25 40.21 7.32
C ARG A 217 18.35 38.89 6.54
N LEU A 218 18.82 38.93 5.30
CA LEU A 218 19.00 37.74 4.48
C LEU A 218 20.07 36.80 5.07
N SER A 219 21.15 37.35 5.63
CA SER A 219 22.20 36.58 6.28
C SER A 219 21.70 35.83 7.52
N GLU A 220 20.75 36.41 8.27
CA GLU A 220 20.13 35.75 9.42
C GLU A 220 19.27 34.56 8.97
N TYR A 221 18.49 34.71 7.90
CA TYR A 221 17.72 33.61 7.33
C TYR A 221 18.63 32.51 6.80
N ARG A 222 19.68 32.87 6.06
CA ARG A 222 20.67 31.91 5.54
C ARG A 222 21.35 31.15 6.68
N ARG A 223 21.81 31.86 7.72
CA ARG A 223 22.45 31.23 8.89
C ARG A 223 21.55 30.21 9.56
N HIS A 224 20.26 30.51 9.71
CA HIS A 224 19.30 29.56 10.26
C HIS A 224 19.04 28.38 9.32
N ALA A 225 18.97 28.62 8.01
CA ALA A 225 18.81 27.57 7.00
C ALA A 225 19.99 26.57 6.97
N GLU A 226 21.19 26.98 7.42
CA GLU A 226 22.33 26.06 7.56
C GLU A 226 22.20 25.06 8.73
N GLN A 227 21.34 25.33 9.71
CA GLN A 227 21.24 24.51 10.93
C GLN A 227 20.38 23.26 10.76
N PHE A 228 19.52 23.24 9.74
CA PHE A 228 18.51 22.23 9.54
C PHE A 228 18.59 21.65 8.14
N SER A 229 18.08 20.44 7.96
CA SER A 229 18.00 19.80 6.67
C SER A 229 16.75 20.21 5.89
N PHE A 230 15.64 20.45 6.57
CA PHE A 230 14.42 20.97 5.96
C PHE A 230 13.59 21.76 6.98
N TYR A 231 12.70 22.61 6.48
CA TYR A 231 11.72 23.29 7.32
C TYR A 231 10.50 22.41 7.59
N GLY A 232 10.09 22.27 8.84
CA GLY A 232 8.91 21.49 9.22
C GLY A 232 8.79 21.33 10.72
N SER A 233 7.56 21.04 11.16
CA SER A 233 7.28 20.71 12.56
C SER A 233 6.06 19.80 12.64
N SER A 234 5.73 19.31 13.84
CA SER A 234 4.51 18.55 14.09
C SER A 234 3.24 19.31 13.68
N ALA A 235 3.27 20.64 13.59
CA ALA A 235 2.16 21.44 13.09
C ALA A 235 1.78 21.09 11.63
N SER A 236 2.72 20.58 10.82
CA SER A 236 2.44 20.10 9.46
C SER A 236 1.47 18.90 9.44
N LEU A 237 1.27 18.21 10.56
CA LEU A 237 0.27 17.12 10.67
C LEU A 237 -1.14 17.66 10.92
N PHE A 238 -1.25 18.85 11.53
CA PHE A 238 -2.51 19.46 11.95
C PHE A 238 -2.91 20.66 11.11
N ALA A 239 -2.09 21.02 10.12
CA ALA A 239 -2.38 22.13 9.23
C ALA A 239 -3.75 21.86 8.57
N PRO A 240 -4.70 22.82 8.65
CA PRO A 240 -5.99 22.64 8.01
C PRO A 240 -5.73 22.36 6.53
N GLN A 241 -6.43 21.35 5.98
CA GLN A 241 -6.34 20.89 4.59
C GLN A 241 -6.82 21.93 3.56
N GLN A 242 -6.62 23.22 3.84
CA GLN A 242 -6.92 24.33 2.95
C GLN A 242 -5.98 24.40 1.74
N LEU A 243 -4.91 23.60 1.72
CA LEU A 243 -4.01 23.43 0.58
C LEU A 243 -4.27 22.07 -0.07
N GLY A 244 -5.24 22.01 -0.97
CA GLY A 244 -5.47 20.82 -1.80
C GLY A 244 -6.93 20.48 -2.08
N GLN A 245 -7.70 21.42 -2.62
CA GLN A 245 -8.50 21.01 -3.78
C GLN A 245 -7.47 20.57 -4.82
N ALA A 246 -7.42 19.28 -5.17
CA ALA A 246 -6.66 18.86 -6.33
C ALA A 246 -7.07 19.77 -7.51
N PRO A 247 -6.16 20.25 -8.36
CA PRO A 247 -6.52 21.08 -9.51
C PRO A 247 -7.58 20.36 -10.36
N GLY A 248 -8.85 20.81 -10.26
CA GLY A 248 -10.01 20.18 -10.91
C GLY A 248 -11.10 19.65 -9.96
N GLN A 249 -10.88 19.64 -8.64
CA GLN A 249 -11.85 19.13 -7.67
C GLN A 249 -12.88 20.22 -7.30
N ARG A 250 -14.12 20.06 -7.79
CA ARG A 250 -15.21 21.04 -7.59
C ARG A 250 -15.51 21.24 -6.10
N PRO A 251 -15.76 22.48 -5.63
CA PRO A 251 -16.30 22.71 -4.30
C PRO A 251 -17.58 21.89 -4.11
N GLY A 252 -17.60 20.98 -3.14
CA GLY A 252 -18.73 20.09 -2.88
C GLY A 252 -18.68 18.71 -3.56
N SER A 253 -17.57 18.29 -4.18
CA SER A 253 -17.43 16.90 -4.64
C SER A 253 -17.42 15.93 -3.44
N SER A 254 -18.27 14.92 -3.48
CA SER A 254 -18.34 13.80 -2.51
C SER A 254 -17.07 12.93 -2.45
N ASP A 255 -16.04 13.25 -3.23
CA ASP A 255 -14.79 12.49 -3.33
C ASP A 255 -13.70 12.93 -2.32
N ALA A 256 -14.04 13.81 -1.37
CA ALA A 256 -13.13 14.15 -0.28
C ALA A 256 -12.82 12.88 0.53
N ARG A 257 -11.59 12.36 0.38
CA ARG A 257 -11.16 11.16 1.10
C ARG A 257 -11.23 11.44 2.61
N PRO A 258 -11.88 10.59 3.42
CA PRO A 258 -11.83 10.74 4.86
C PRO A 258 -10.36 10.56 5.28
N THR A 259 -9.83 11.53 6.02
CA THR A 259 -8.46 11.48 6.54
C THR A 259 -8.49 11.08 8.00
N SER A 260 -7.49 10.31 8.44
CA SER A 260 -7.26 10.00 9.85
C SER A 260 -6.94 11.31 10.55
N PRO A 261 -7.79 11.78 11.50
CA PRO A 261 -7.41 12.95 12.27
C PRO A 261 -6.22 12.57 13.15
N PHE A 262 -5.06 13.21 12.92
CA PHE A 262 -3.96 13.07 13.85
C PHE A 262 -4.40 13.51 15.25
N LEU A 263 -3.94 12.76 16.25
CA LEU A 263 -4.39 12.98 17.61
C LEU A 263 -3.85 14.31 18.15
N ALA A 264 -4.69 15.34 18.17
CA ALA A 264 -4.35 16.67 18.69
C ALA A 264 -4.62 16.82 20.20
N ALA A 265 -5.54 16.01 20.75
CA ALA A 265 -5.90 16.00 22.15
C ALA A 265 -6.22 14.57 22.60
N ILE A 266 -5.99 14.29 23.89
CA ILE A 266 -6.26 12.97 24.47
C ILE A 266 -7.79 12.75 24.52
N PRO A 267 -8.34 11.67 23.94
CA PRO A 267 -9.76 11.37 24.03
C PRO A 267 -10.14 11.00 25.47
N GLU A 268 -11.39 11.22 25.87
CA GLU A 268 -11.85 10.88 27.23
C GLU A 268 -11.78 9.37 27.53
N ARG A 269 -12.01 8.55 26.50
CA ARG A 269 -12.07 7.09 26.58
C ARG A 269 -11.36 6.46 25.38
N PRO A 270 -10.01 6.56 25.33
CA PRO A 270 -9.27 6.01 24.21
C PRO A 270 -9.35 4.48 24.25
N THR A 271 -9.58 3.86 23.11
CA THR A 271 -9.60 2.40 22.97
C THR A 271 -8.24 1.86 22.55
N VAL A 272 -8.02 0.55 22.71
CA VAL A 272 -6.74 -0.07 22.32
C VAL A 272 -6.63 -0.14 20.79
N GLU A 273 -7.75 -0.24 20.10
CA GLU A 273 -7.84 -0.22 18.64
C GLU A 273 -7.46 1.16 18.09
N GLU A 274 -7.96 2.24 18.71
CA GLU A 274 -7.55 3.61 18.39
C GLU A 274 -6.05 3.80 18.62
N ALA A 275 -5.54 3.30 19.75
CA ALA A 275 -4.10 3.34 20.05
C ALA A 275 -3.26 2.60 19.00
N TYR A 276 -3.72 1.43 18.52
CA TYR A 276 -3.06 0.72 17.42
C TYR A 276 -3.02 1.56 16.13
N ILE A 277 -4.12 2.22 15.77
CA ILE A 277 -4.17 3.09 14.59
C ILE A 277 -3.19 4.26 14.76
N TRP A 278 -3.13 4.90 15.93
CA TRP A 278 -2.19 6.00 16.16
C TRP A 278 -0.72 5.57 16.12
N GLN A 279 -0.41 4.38 16.66
CA GLN A 279 0.93 3.78 16.56
C GLN A 279 1.32 3.54 15.09
N TRP A 280 0.37 3.09 14.28
CA TRP A 280 0.59 2.84 12.86
C TRP A 280 0.75 4.16 12.08
N ASP A 281 -0.09 5.16 12.37
CA ASP A 281 0.02 6.50 11.78
C ASP A 281 1.39 7.12 12.08
N TYR A 282 1.91 6.93 13.31
CA TYR A 282 3.26 7.33 13.67
C TYR A 282 4.34 6.65 12.82
N TRP A 283 4.22 5.33 12.56
CA TRP A 283 5.16 4.62 11.70
C TRP A 283 5.14 5.14 10.26
N ILE A 284 3.95 5.43 9.71
CA ILE A 284 3.82 6.02 8.37
C ILE A 284 4.50 7.39 8.30
N VAL A 285 4.27 8.27 9.28
CA VAL A 285 4.93 9.59 9.34
C VAL A 285 6.45 9.42 9.47
N SER A 286 6.91 8.46 10.27
CA SER A 286 8.33 8.14 10.43
C SER A 286 8.98 7.73 9.10
N ASP A 287 8.33 6.89 8.31
CA ASP A 287 8.82 6.49 6.98
C ASP A 287 8.84 7.66 5.99
N LEU A 288 7.82 8.51 5.97
CA LEU A 288 7.77 9.69 5.09
C LEU A 288 8.89 10.68 5.44
N LEU A 289 9.11 10.98 6.72
CA LEU A 289 10.19 11.86 7.15
C LEU A 289 11.58 11.23 6.97
N ARG A 290 11.70 9.90 7.11
CA ARG A 290 12.94 9.18 6.77
C ARG A 290 13.25 9.28 5.28
N ALA A 291 12.23 9.23 4.41
CA ALA A 291 12.40 9.44 2.97
C ALA A 291 12.87 10.86 2.65
N VAL A 292 12.32 11.87 3.32
CA VAL A 292 12.78 13.28 3.23
C VAL A 292 14.25 13.38 3.66
N ALA A 293 14.59 12.86 4.84
CA ALA A 293 15.96 12.88 5.35
C ALA A 293 16.94 12.13 4.45
N ARG A 294 16.51 11.05 3.79
CA ARG A 294 17.32 10.30 2.84
C ARG A 294 17.56 11.05 1.53
N ALA A 295 16.56 11.80 1.05
CA ALA A 295 16.71 12.66 -0.13
C ALA A 295 17.63 13.85 0.14
N ASN A 296 17.71 14.30 1.40
CA ASN A 296 18.53 15.42 1.84
C ASN A 296 19.91 14.98 2.36
N ARG A 297 20.52 14.02 1.68
CA ARG A 297 21.90 13.59 1.92
C ARG A 297 22.77 13.92 0.73
N ASP A 298 24.01 14.29 1.00
CA ASP A 298 25.02 14.45 -0.04
C ASP A 298 25.63 13.09 -0.45
N GLN A 299 26.70 13.13 -1.24
CA GLN A 299 27.39 11.93 -1.72
C GLN A 299 28.13 11.17 -0.60
N THR A 300 28.47 11.83 0.52
CA THR A 300 29.10 11.17 1.69
C THR A 300 28.05 10.56 2.61
N GLY A 301 26.79 10.92 2.41
CA GLY A 301 25.66 10.45 3.21
C GLY A 301 25.32 11.38 4.36
N ASP A 302 25.95 12.56 4.45
CA ASP A 302 25.70 13.53 5.50
C ASP A 302 24.48 14.39 5.19
N ALA A 303 23.79 14.85 6.24
CA ALA A 303 22.61 15.70 6.08
C ALA A 303 23.02 17.05 5.48
N THR A 304 22.38 17.44 4.38
CA THR A 304 22.62 18.74 3.76
C THR A 304 21.82 19.83 4.46
N PRO A 305 22.31 21.09 4.50
CA PRO A 305 21.52 22.23 4.96
C PRO A 305 20.37 22.54 4.00
N VAL A 306 19.31 23.21 4.46
CA VAL A 306 18.08 23.48 3.67
C VAL A 306 18.39 24.01 2.27
N ARG A 307 19.32 24.96 2.13
CA ARG A 307 19.66 25.54 0.81
C ARG A 307 20.16 24.49 -0.19
N LEU A 308 20.85 23.44 0.28
CA LEU A 308 21.43 22.36 -0.53
C LEU A 308 20.55 21.11 -0.57
N SER A 309 19.57 20.98 0.33
CA SER A 309 18.64 19.86 0.41
C SER A 309 17.70 19.75 -0.79
N VAL A 310 17.26 18.54 -1.13
CA VAL A 310 16.27 18.32 -2.19
C VAL A 310 14.90 18.79 -1.73
N VAL A 311 14.46 18.33 -0.56
CA VAL A 311 13.24 18.76 0.10
C VAL A 311 13.59 19.91 1.04
N LYS A 312 13.02 21.08 0.76
CA LYS A 312 13.27 22.32 1.50
C LYS A 312 12.31 22.48 2.67
N ARG A 313 11.05 22.07 2.50
CA ARG A 313 9.99 22.23 3.50
C ARG A 313 8.95 21.12 3.40
N VAL A 314 8.43 20.67 4.54
CA VAL A 314 7.23 19.83 4.62
C VAL A 314 6.07 20.71 5.09
N GLU A 315 5.14 21.01 4.19
CA GLU A 315 3.98 21.85 4.48
C GLU A 315 2.89 21.05 5.19
N SER A 316 2.57 19.85 4.69
CA SER A 316 1.58 18.98 5.31
C SER A 316 1.84 17.50 5.09
N ILE A 317 1.38 16.68 6.03
CA ILE A 317 1.22 15.23 5.86
C ILE A 317 -0.20 14.88 6.29
N SER A 318 -0.91 14.07 5.51
CA SER A 318 -2.22 13.51 5.85
C SER A 318 -2.26 12.03 5.53
N ILE A 319 -2.94 11.24 6.34
CA ILE A 319 -3.10 9.80 6.12
C ILE A 319 -4.58 9.52 5.90
N ASP A 320 -4.91 8.66 4.95
CA ASP A 320 -6.30 8.25 4.73
C ASP A 320 -6.81 7.49 5.96
N ALA A 321 -8.08 7.75 6.32
CA ALA A 321 -8.72 7.13 7.46
C ALA A 321 -8.73 5.61 7.28
N PHE A 322 -8.31 4.90 8.33
CA PHE A 322 -8.35 3.45 8.32
C PHE A 322 -9.74 2.96 8.71
N ASN A 323 -10.50 2.49 7.73
CA ASN A 323 -11.80 1.89 8.00
C ASN A 323 -11.58 0.44 8.45
N MET A 324 -11.64 0.18 9.76
CA MET A 324 -11.58 -1.19 10.24
C MET A 324 -12.78 -1.98 9.71
N PRO A 325 -12.56 -3.16 9.10
CA PRO A 325 -13.67 -4.03 8.74
C PRO A 325 -14.50 -4.28 10.00
N ARG A 326 -15.80 -3.96 9.98
CA ARG A 326 -16.65 -4.37 11.10
C ARG A 326 -16.59 -5.88 11.14
N ALA A 327 -16.13 -6.44 12.26
CA ALA A 327 -16.29 -7.86 12.53
C ALA A 327 -17.78 -8.16 12.35
N GLN A 328 -18.13 -8.90 11.29
CA GLN A 328 -19.47 -9.43 11.16
C GLN A 328 -19.69 -10.27 12.41
N SER A 329 -20.54 -9.77 13.31
CA SER A 329 -20.95 -10.52 14.48
C SER A 329 -21.53 -11.83 13.99
N LEU A 330 -20.81 -12.94 14.23
CA LEU A 330 -21.32 -14.31 14.10
C LEU A 330 -22.52 -14.59 15.04
N GLY A 331 -22.97 -13.59 15.81
CA GLY A 331 -24.08 -13.68 16.74
C GLY A 331 -25.44 -13.21 16.22
N ASP A 332 -25.57 -12.73 14.97
CA ASP A 332 -26.85 -12.23 14.42
C ASP A 332 -27.59 -13.22 13.51
N MET A 333 -27.09 -14.46 13.38
CA MET A 333 -27.83 -15.60 12.78
C MET A 333 -28.69 -16.32 13.83
N GLY A 334 -29.42 -15.57 14.66
CA GLY A 334 -30.02 -16.12 15.87
C GLY A 334 -31.34 -15.51 16.30
N ALA A 335 -32.18 -14.98 15.40
CA ALA A 335 -33.52 -14.56 15.78
C ALA A 335 -34.51 -14.32 14.61
N ASP A 336 -34.51 -15.09 13.51
CA ASP A 336 -35.70 -15.06 12.61
C ASP A 336 -35.84 -16.26 11.64
N ALA A 337 -35.37 -17.45 12.03
CA ALA A 337 -35.68 -18.68 11.29
C ALA A 337 -36.95 -19.34 11.85
N GLY A 338 -38.08 -18.63 11.74
CA GLY A 338 -39.41 -19.16 11.98
C GLY A 338 -40.21 -19.15 10.68
N MET A 339 -40.67 -20.35 10.26
CA MET A 339 -41.68 -20.59 9.21
C MET A 339 -41.28 -20.29 7.76
N ASP A 340 -40.71 -21.28 7.06
CA ASP A 340 -41.28 -21.81 5.81
C ASP A 340 -40.44 -23.00 5.30
N MET A 341 -40.87 -24.21 5.67
CA MET A 341 -40.35 -25.47 5.15
C MET A 341 -41.51 -26.23 4.51
N MET A 342 -41.90 -25.85 3.29
CA MET A 342 -42.60 -26.75 2.38
C MET A 342 -42.60 -26.23 0.93
N GLY A 343 -41.91 -26.95 0.04
CA GLY A 343 -42.25 -26.99 -1.38
C GLY A 343 -41.12 -26.62 -2.35
N GLY A 344 -40.65 -27.61 -3.12
CA GLY A 344 -40.07 -27.37 -4.45
C GLY A 344 -38.63 -27.83 -4.66
N PHE A 345 -38.47 -29.11 -5.03
CA PHE A 345 -37.31 -29.56 -5.78
C PHE A 345 -37.35 -28.92 -7.18
N GLY A 346 -36.37 -28.07 -7.52
CA GLY A 346 -36.24 -27.53 -8.87
C GLY A 346 -35.08 -26.54 -9.05
N ASP A 347 -34.10 -26.97 -9.84
CA ASP A 347 -33.16 -26.17 -10.64
C ASP A 347 -31.94 -25.50 -9.94
N MET A 348 -30.77 -26.13 -10.09
CA MET A 348 -29.46 -25.51 -9.83
C MET A 348 -29.06 -24.68 -11.07
N ARG A 349 -29.38 -23.40 -11.05
CA ARG A 349 -28.72 -22.40 -11.91
C ARG A 349 -28.33 -21.19 -11.07
N GLY A 350 -27.07 -20.79 -11.23
CA GLY A 350 -26.38 -19.83 -10.38
C GLY A 350 -27.17 -18.54 -10.13
N SER A 351 -27.27 -18.19 -8.85
CA SER A 351 -27.77 -16.92 -8.37
C SER A 351 -26.63 -16.18 -7.66
N GLN A 352 -26.45 -14.94 -8.12
CA GLN A 352 -25.53 -13.93 -7.62
C GLN A 352 -25.67 -13.72 -6.10
N PRO A 353 -24.61 -13.27 -5.41
CA PRO A 353 -24.77 -12.75 -4.07
C PRO A 353 -25.62 -11.47 -4.13
N ALA A 354 -26.66 -11.47 -3.29
CA ALA A 354 -27.62 -10.40 -3.14
C ALA A 354 -26.95 -9.08 -2.73
N ALA A 355 -27.41 -7.99 -3.35
CA ALA A 355 -27.12 -6.63 -2.96
C ALA A 355 -27.75 -6.33 -1.59
N GLY A 356 -26.92 -5.95 -0.62
CA GLY A 356 -27.34 -5.54 0.71
C GLY A 356 -26.15 -5.19 1.59
N GLY A 357 -25.74 -3.92 1.55
CA GLY A 357 -24.59 -3.40 2.29
C GLY A 357 -23.47 -3.00 1.34
N GLU A 358 -23.42 -1.70 1.02
CA GLU A 358 -22.33 -1.07 0.28
C GLU A 358 -21.03 -1.13 1.12
N LEU A 359 -20.40 -2.30 1.14
CA LEU A 359 -18.99 -2.43 1.41
C LEU A 359 -18.29 -1.75 0.25
N THR A 360 -17.67 -0.60 0.51
CA THR A 360 -16.75 0.03 -0.43
C THR A 360 -15.80 -1.06 -0.92
N ALA A 361 -15.97 -1.47 -2.19
CA ALA A 361 -15.13 -2.48 -2.80
C ALA A 361 -13.67 -2.10 -2.52
N PRO A 362 -12.79 -3.05 -2.14
CA PRO A 362 -11.40 -2.74 -1.88
C PRO A 362 -10.86 -2.05 -3.12
N ARG A 363 -10.60 -0.74 -3.01
CA ARG A 363 -10.16 0.07 -4.14
C ARG A 363 -8.90 -0.59 -4.68
N VAL A 364 -9.01 -1.18 -5.86
CA VAL A 364 -7.86 -1.62 -6.63
C VAL A 364 -7.08 -0.36 -6.92
N THR A 365 -5.94 -0.20 -6.26
CA THR A 365 -5.10 0.98 -6.43
C THR A 365 -4.53 1.01 -7.85
N LEU A 366 -3.90 2.11 -8.27
CA LEU A 366 -3.20 2.17 -9.57
C LEU A 366 -2.17 1.03 -9.73
N THR A 367 -1.66 0.49 -8.61
CA THR A 367 -0.74 -0.66 -8.58
C THR A 367 -1.43 -2.01 -8.72
N GLY A 368 -2.77 -2.04 -8.84
CA GLY A 368 -3.57 -3.25 -8.92
C GLY A 368 -3.74 -3.98 -7.59
N ARG A 369 -3.24 -3.41 -6.48
CA ARG A 369 -3.22 -4.07 -5.18
C ARG A 369 -4.52 -3.81 -4.43
N SER A 370 -5.03 -4.86 -3.81
CA SER A 370 -6.02 -4.80 -2.74
C SER A 370 -5.42 -5.42 -1.49
N GLY A 371 -5.84 -4.97 -0.30
CA GLY A 371 -5.41 -5.58 0.96
C GLY A 371 -5.67 -7.09 0.93
N SER A 372 -4.70 -7.88 1.39
CA SER A 372 -4.75 -9.34 1.36
C SER A 372 -4.64 -9.93 2.76
N SER A 373 -4.70 -11.26 2.90
CA SER A 373 -4.42 -11.93 4.17
C SER A 373 -2.97 -11.77 4.64
N VAL A 374 -2.05 -11.35 3.77
CA VAL A 374 -0.60 -11.28 4.04
C VAL A 374 -0.13 -9.87 4.35
N PHE A 375 -0.82 -8.85 3.84
CA PHE A 375 -0.41 -7.45 4.02
C PHE A 375 -1.60 -6.49 3.98
N ASP A 376 -1.39 -5.35 4.62
CA ASP A 376 -2.31 -4.21 4.63
C ASP A 376 -1.76 -3.05 3.81
N ILE A 377 -2.65 -2.23 3.25
CA ILE A 377 -2.31 -1.05 2.47
C ILE A 377 -2.82 0.19 3.18
N ARG A 378 -1.98 1.22 3.30
CA ARG A 378 -2.35 2.54 3.83
C ARG A 378 -1.92 3.62 2.84
N HIS A 379 -2.76 4.62 2.63
CA HIS A 379 -2.44 5.75 1.77
C HIS A 379 -2.11 6.98 2.62
N ALA A 380 -1.09 7.71 2.19
CA ALA A 380 -0.72 8.98 2.77
C ALA A 380 -0.51 10.00 1.65
N ARG A 381 -0.69 11.27 1.98
CA ARG A 381 -0.37 12.41 1.13
C ARG A 381 0.61 13.30 1.86
N ILE A 382 1.64 13.74 1.16
CA ILE A 382 2.62 14.70 1.66
C ILE A 382 2.71 15.88 0.70
N VAL A 383 2.67 17.10 1.24
CA VAL A 383 2.89 18.34 0.50
C VAL A 383 4.24 18.90 0.92
N VAL A 384 5.14 19.05 -0.05
CA VAL A 384 6.50 19.55 0.18
C VAL A 384 6.84 20.71 -0.74
N ILE A 385 7.74 21.58 -0.28
CA ILE A 385 8.50 22.45 -1.17
C ILE A 385 9.83 21.75 -1.46
N ALA A 386 10.11 21.51 -2.73
CA ALA A 386 11.30 20.79 -3.17
C ALA A 386 11.96 21.47 -4.37
N SER A 387 13.25 21.17 -4.56
CA SER A 387 14.03 21.53 -5.75
C SER A 387 13.37 20.92 -6.99
N SER A 388 13.00 21.75 -7.98
CA SER A 388 12.29 21.27 -9.18
C SER A 388 13.13 20.29 -10.01
N GLU A 389 14.42 20.55 -10.11
CA GLU A 389 15.39 19.71 -10.83
C GLU A 389 15.63 18.37 -10.13
N ARG A 390 15.66 18.37 -8.79
CA ARG A 390 16.05 17.19 -7.98
C ARG A 390 14.87 16.42 -7.41
N LEU A 391 13.63 16.78 -7.74
CA LEU A 391 12.44 16.07 -7.31
C LEU A 391 12.50 14.54 -7.57
N PRO A 392 13.05 14.03 -8.70
CA PRO A 392 13.21 12.59 -8.92
C PRO A 392 14.03 11.87 -7.84
N VAL A 393 15.00 12.56 -7.22
CA VAL A 393 15.79 12.01 -6.10
C VAL A 393 14.89 11.74 -4.89
N PHE A 394 13.97 12.65 -4.59
CA PHE A 394 13.01 12.46 -3.50
C PHE A 394 12.01 11.33 -3.79
N LEU A 395 11.49 11.24 -5.02
CA LEU A 395 10.61 10.14 -5.41
C LEU A 395 11.29 8.77 -5.29
N ASN A 396 12.58 8.70 -5.63
CA ASN A 396 13.38 7.49 -5.43
C ASN A 396 13.66 7.19 -3.94
N ALA A 397 13.88 8.23 -3.13
CA ALA A 397 14.05 8.09 -1.69
C ALA A 397 12.80 7.50 -1.02
N ILE A 398 11.59 7.90 -1.44
CA ILE A 398 10.33 7.29 -0.98
C ILE A 398 10.34 5.78 -1.26
N LYS A 399 10.58 5.38 -2.51
CA LYS A 399 10.57 3.97 -2.94
C LYS A 399 11.57 3.08 -2.21
N THR A 400 12.71 3.65 -1.79
CA THR A 400 13.80 2.90 -1.17
C THR A 400 13.73 2.88 0.35
N THR A 401 12.87 3.70 0.96
CA THR A 401 12.79 3.86 2.43
C THR A 401 12.01 2.74 3.09
N ASN A 402 10.87 2.37 2.52
CA ASN A 402 10.08 1.20 2.92
C ASN A 402 9.31 0.72 1.67
N LEU A 403 8.35 -0.19 1.81
CA LEU A 403 7.43 -0.63 0.76
C LEU A 403 6.41 0.47 0.44
N MET A 404 6.93 1.58 -0.11
CA MET A 404 6.18 2.78 -0.47
C MET A 404 6.21 2.99 -1.98
N THR A 405 5.06 3.31 -2.55
CA THR A 405 4.91 3.58 -3.97
C THR A 405 4.21 4.91 -4.16
N VAL A 406 4.81 5.82 -4.94
CA VAL A 406 4.15 7.07 -5.34
C VAL A 406 3.06 6.75 -6.35
N THR A 407 1.82 7.10 -6.03
CA THR A 407 0.63 6.83 -6.87
C THR A 407 0.17 8.05 -7.62
N ASP A 408 0.43 9.24 -7.10
CA ASP A 408 0.04 10.52 -7.71
C ASP A 408 1.06 11.61 -7.39
N LEU A 409 1.20 12.59 -8.28
CA LEU A 409 2.13 13.71 -8.16
C LEU A 409 1.57 14.95 -8.88
N ASP A 410 1.21 15.96 -8.09
CA ASP A 410 0.89 17.30 -8.58
C ASP A 410 2.02 18.26 -8.27
N ILE A 411 2.33 19.17 -9.21
CA ILE A 411 3.40 20.16 -9.07
C ILE A 411 2.86 21.55 -9.34
N GLU A 412 3.13 22.47 -8.43
CA GLU A 412 2.72 23.87 -8.51
C GLU A 412 3.91 24.82 -8.33
N ARG A 413 3.83 25.97 -9.00
CA ARG A 413 4.79 27.06 -8.78
C ARG A 413 4.46 27.76 -7.46
N ILE A 414 5.49 28.13 -6.71
CA ILE A 414 5.35 28.93 -5.49
C ILE A 414 5.93 30.33 -5.63
N ASP A 415 5.42 31.26 -4.83
CA ASP A 415 6.01 32.59 -4.66
C ASP A 415 7.05 32.57 -3.53
N VAL A 416 8.30 32.35 -3.92
CA VAL A 416 9.45 32.28 -3.01
C VAL A 416 9.64 33.59 -2.22
N TYR A 417 9.20 34.73 -2.75
CA TYR A 417 9.35 36.01 -2.04
C TYR A 417 8.39 36.13 -0.87
N ASN A 418 7.17 35.57 -0.98
CA ASN A 418 6.25 35.52 0.15
C ASN A 418 6.78 34.56 1.23
N ASP A 419 7.28 33.40 0.84
CA ASP A 419 7.92 32.46 1.77
C ASP A 419 9.14 33.08 2.47
N LEU A 420 9.96 33.85 1.75
CA LEU A 420 11.08 34.58 2.33
C LEU A 420 10.64 35.65 3.34
N ARG A 421 9.50 36.32 3.11
CA ARG A 421 8.91 37.25 4.09
C ARG A 421 8.48 36.55 5.37
N ASP A 422 8.09 35.28 5.27
CA ASP A 422 7.78 34.40 6.40
C ASP A 422 9.02 33.80 7.05
N GLY A 423 10.20 34.03 6.48
CA GLY A 423 11.50 33.62 7.01
C GLY A 423 12.03 32.31 6.43
N PHE A 424 11.34 31.71 5.46
CA PHE A 424 11.79 30.52 4.77
C PHE A 424 12.80 30.87 3.68
N PHE A 425 14.03 30.39 3.81
CA PHE A 425 15.09 30.59 2.82
C PHE A 425 15.46 29.26 2.16
N TYR A 426 15.22 29.15 0.85
CA TYR A 426 15.40 27.90 0.11
C TYR A 426 16.70 27.79 -0.69
N GLY A 427 17.50 28.86 -0.74
CA GLY A 427 18.68 28.96 -1.60
C GLY A 427 18.35 29.55 -2.97
N ASP A 428 19.30 29.43 -3.90
CA ASP A 428 19.21 30.02 -5.24
C ASP A 428 18.52 29.09 -6.25
N GLU A 429 18.18 27.86 -5.84
CA GLU A 429 17.51 26.89 -6.68
C GLU A 429 16.04 27.23 -6.92
N HIS A 430 15.53 26.86 -8.09
CA HIS A 430 14.11 26.87 -8.35
C HIS A 430 13.39 25.80 -7.53
N VAL A 431 12.35 26.22 -6.84
CA VAL A 431 11.55 25.34 -5.99
C VAL A 431 10.10 25.31 -6.44
N VAL A 432 9.47 24.16 -6.21
CA VAL A 432 8.06 23.89 -6.52
C VAL A 432 7.38 23.30 -5.30
N ARG A 433 6.07 23.51 -5.19
CA ARG A 433 5.22 22.75 -4.28
C ARG A 433 4.86 21.43 -4.98
N ALA A 434 5.17 20.32 -4.36
CA ALA A 434 4.79 19.00 -4.83
C ALA A 434 3.80 18.36 -3.85
N THR A 435 2.63 17.97 -4.34
CA THR A 435 1.66 17.16 -3.61
C THR A 435 1.80 15.74 -4.08
N ILE A 436 2.16 14.83 -3.18
CA ILE A 436 2.52 13.46 -3.51
C ILE A 436 1.60 12.51 -2.75
N GLU A 437 0.90 11.64 -3.47
CA GLU A 437 0.20 10.51 -2.86
C GLU A 437 1.10 9.28 -2.83
N VAL A 438 1.14 8.63 -1.68
CA VAL A 438 2.00 7.48 -1.39
C VAL A 438 1.14 6.33 -0.87
N GLU A 439 1.21 5.20 -1.55
CA GLU A 439 0.74 3.91 -1.08
C GLU A 439 1.83 3.25 -0.24
N THR A 440 1.51 2.82 0.98
CA THR A 440 2.44 2.12 1.89
C THR A 440 1.90 0.71 2.18
N VAL A 441 2.77 -0.29 2.10
CA VAL A 441 2.42 -1.70 2.33
C VAL A 441 3.02 -2.18 3.66
N TRP A 442 2.20 -2.86 4.47
CA TRP A 442 2.56 -3.33 5.80
C TRP A 442 2.32 -4.82 5.92
N LEU A 443 3.40 -5.59 6.14
CA LEU A 443 3.33 -7.05 6.21
C LEU A 443 2.73 -7.50 7.55
N ARG A 444 1.67 -8.31 7.48
CA ARG A 444 0.95 -8.82 8.65
C ARG A 444 1.80 -9.71 9.53
N ASP A 445 2.84 -10.35 8.99
CA ASP A 445 3.68 -11.27 9.74
C ASP A 445 4.30 -10.63 10.99
N TRP A 446 4.69 -9.34 10.90
CA TRP A 446 5.22 -8.61 12.06
C TRP A 446 4.19 -7.65 12.70
N THR A 447 3.31 -7.01 11.93
CA THR A 447 2.34 -6.05 12.49
C THR A 447 1.30 -6.74 13.37
N ARG A 448 0.95 -8.01 13.08
CA ARG A 448 0.02 -8.79 13.91
C ARG A 448 0.42 -8.83 15.38
N ASN A 449 1.72 -8.77 15.69
CA ASN A 449 2.18 -8.82 17.08
C ASN A 449 1.75 -7.60 17.88
N PHE A 450 1.46 -6.48 17.20
CA PHE A 450 1.00 -5.22 17.79
C PHE A 450 -0.52 -5.05 17.68
N MET A 451 -1.21 -5.88 16.89
CA MET A 451 -2.66 -5.80 16.71
C MET A 451 -3.40 -6.30 17.97
N PRO A 452 -4.30 -5.50 18.55
CA PRO A 452 -5.23 -5.95 19.58
C PRO A 452 -6.19 -7.03 19.05
N ASP A 453 -6.78 -7.83 19.95
CA ASP A 453 -7.65 -8.96 19.57
C ASP A 453 -8.87 -8.53 18.74
N ALA A 454 -9.46 -7.38 19.04
CA ALA A 454 -10.55 -6.82 18.25
C ALA A 454 -10.13 -6.51 16.80
N VAL A 455 -8.92 -5.97 16.62
CA VAL A 455 -8.34 -5.68 15.29
C VAL A 455 -8.05 -6.98 14.55
N ARG A 456 -7.46 -7.97 15.22
CA ARG A 456 -7.21 -9.30 14.65
C ARG A 456 -8.48 -9.99 14.19
N THR A 457 -9.52 -9.95 15.03
CA THR A 457 -10.84 -10.50 14.74
C THR A 457 -11.45 -9.80 13.53
N ALA A 458 -11.37 -8.47 13.45
CA ALA A 458 -11.81 -7.70 12.29
C ALA A 458 -11.09 -8.11 10.99
N PHE A 459 -9.82 -8.49 11.07
CA PHE A 459 -9.03 -8.98 9.92
C PHE A 459 -9.13 -10.50 9.67
N GLY A 460 -9.93 -11.23 10.45
CA GLY A 460 -10.05 -12.69 10.35
C GLY A 460 -8.74 -13.43 10.68
N ILE A 461 -7.87 -12.82 11.48
CA ILE A 461 -6.60 -13.40 11.90
C ILE A 461 -6.86 -14.27 13.13
N THR A 462 -6.93 -15.58 12.93
CA THR A 462 -6.95 -16.58 14.02
C THR A 462 -5.52 -16.88 14.48
N ASP A 463 -5.34 -17.12 15.77
CA ASP A 463 -4.03 -17.51 16.36
C ASP A 463 -3.52 -18.88 15.88
#